data_AF-A0A0P9RDN6-F1
#
_entry.id   AF-A0A0P9RDN6-F1
#
_cell.length_a   1.000
_cell.length_b   1.000
_cell.length_c   1.000
_cell.angle_alpha   90.00
_cell.angle_beta   90.00
_cell.angle_gamma   90.00
#
_symmetry.space_group_name_H-M   'P 1'
#
loop_
_entity.id
_entity.type
_entity.pdbx_description
1 polymer ?
#
loop_
_entity_poly.entity_id
_entity_poly.type
_entity_poly.pdbx_seq_one_letter_code
_entity_poly.pdbx_strand_id
1 'polypeptide(L)'
;ESTSSYQYDSLGRRVAKQSEIKGHTDHKRFLWQGLRMLREKSPGQSSLYLYEPGSYAPLARVDEKEGEVENKVYYFHTDQIGTPLEMTDAEGQIVWQAKYRAWG
;
A
#
# COMPACT_ATOMS: atom_id res chain seq x y z
N GLU A 1 3.83 -23.50 -9.98
CA GLU A 1 4.66 -22.38 -10.47
C GLU A 1 3.90 -21.07 -10.27
N SER A 2 4.62 -19.96 -10.10
CA SER A 2 4.01 -18.63 -10.09
C SER A 2 4.81 -17.71 -11.00
N THR A 3 4.10 -17.01 -11.87
CA THR A 3 4.68 -16.04 -12.80
C THR A 3 4.14 -14.66 -12.45
N SER A 4 4.97 -13.63 -12.54
CA SER A 4 4.54 -12.25 -12.35
C SER A 4 5.10 -11.35 -13.44
N SER A 5 4.25 -10.48 -13.99
CA SER A 5 4.63 -9.44 -14.95
C SER A 5 4.34 -8.05 -14.38
N TYR A 6 5.11 -7.07 -14.82
CA TYR A 6 5.09 -5.71 -14.30
C TYR A 6 5.05 -4.71 -15.45
N GLN A 7 4.30 -3.63 -15.27
CA GLN A 7 4.25 -2.51 -16.20
C GLN A 7 4.76 -1.25 -15.52
N TYR A 8 5.44 -0.41 -16.28
CA TYR A 8 6.08 0.82 -15.80
C TYR A 8 5.69 1.98 -16.70
N ASP A 9 5.59 3.18 -16.11
CA ASP A 9 5.50 4.41 -16.88
C ASP A 9 6.89 4.88 -17.37
N SER A 10 6.93 5.97 -18.14
CA SER A 10 8.17 6.55 -18.68
C SER A 10 9.13 7.09 -17.62
N LEU A 11 8.67 7.27 -16.38
CA LEU A 11 9.50 7.67 -15.24
C LEU A 11 10.02 6.44 -14.45
N GLY A 12 9.74 5.23 -14.92
CA GLY A 12 10.17 3.99 -14.27
C GLY A 12 9.35 3.59 -13.04
N ARG A 13 8.19 4.23 -12.79
CA ARG A 13 7.31 3.86 -11.67
C ARG A 13 6.45 2.69 -12.09
N ARG A 14 6.30 1.71 -11.19
CA ARG A 14 5.44 0.53 -11.43
C ARG A 14 3.98 0.95 -11.44
N VAL A 15 3.27 0.78 -12.54
CA VAL A 15 1.86 1.16 -12.70
C VAL A 15 0.91 -0.03 -12.67
N ALA A 16 1.42 -1.25 -12.92
CA ALA A 16 0.66 -2.47 -12.76
C ALA A 16 1.53 -3.67 -12.38
N LYS A 17 0.90 -4.63 -11.70
CA LYS A 17 1.39 -5.99 -11.49
C LYS A 17 0.29 -6.97 -11.90
N GLN A 18 0.67 -8.01 -12.62
CA GLN A 18 -0.15 -9.18 -12.84
C GLN A 18 0.59 -10.39 -12.28
N SER A 19 -0.07 -11.17 -11.43
CA SER A 19 0.48 -12.41 -10.88
C SER A 19 -0.41 -13.58 -11.19
N GLU A 20 0.19 -14.65 -11.71
CA GLU A 20 -0.46 -15.92 -11.94
C GLU A 20 0.03 -16.93 -10.90
N ILE A 21 -0.88 -17.45 -10.09
CA ILE A 21 -0.60 -18.42 -9.03
C ILE A 21 -1.59 -19.56 -9.19
N LYS A 22 -1.10 -20.77 -9.52
CA LYS A 22 -1.95 -21.98 -9.67
C LYS A 22 -3.17 -21.73 -10.58
N GLY A 23 -2.96 -21.08 -11.73
CA GLY A 23 -4.00 -20.74 -12.71
C GLY A 23 -4.92 -19.57 -12.33
N HIS A 24 -4.73 -18.95 -11.15
CA HIS A 24 -5.46 -17.75 -10.76
C HIS A 24 -4.65 -16.52 -11.12
N THR A 25 -5.26 -15.61 -11.87
CA THR A 25 -4.63 -14.33 -12.22
C THR A 25 -5.15 -13.23 -11.31
N ASP A 26 -4.24 -12.58 -10.60
CA ASP A 26 -4.51 -11.35 -9.85
C ASP A 26 -3.92 -10.15 -10.59
N HIS A 27 -4.65 -9.04 -10.58
CA HIS A 27 -4.26 -7.78 -11.19
C HIS A 27 -4.29 -6.68 -10.16
N LYS A 28 -3.18 -5.93 -10.07
CA LYS A 28 -3.08 -4.74 -9.23
C LYS A 28 -2.60 -3.56 -10.05
N ARG A 29 -3.26 -2.41 -9.90
CA ARG A 29 -2.84 -1.13 -10.49
C ARG A 29 -2.39 -0.16 -9.41
N PHE A 30 -1.43 0.69 -9.77
CA PHE A 30 -0.83 1.67 -8.87
C PHE A 30 -0.96 3.07 -9.48
N LEU A 31 -1.41 4.02 -8.67
CA LEU A 31 -1.48 5.44 -9.00
C LEU A 31 -0.42 6.19 -8.18
N TRP A 32 0.24 7.14 -8.82
CA TRP A 32 1.36 7.88 -8.23
C TRP A 32 1.12 9.39 -8.22
N GLN A 33 1.53 10.05 -7.15
CA GLN A 33 1.67 11.50 -7.04
C GLN A 33 3.15 11.85 -6.86
N GLY A 34 3.80 12.30 -7.93
CA GLY A 34 5.27 12.42 -7.93
C GLY A 34 5.92 11.05 -7.69
N LEU A 35 6.75 10.93 -6.65
CA LEU A 35 7.38 9.68 -6.23
C LEU A 35 6.63 8.95 -5.10
N ARG A 36 5.44 9.41 -4.72
CA ARG A 36 4.59 8.80 -3.67
C ARG A 36 3.51 7.94 -4.31
N MET A 37 3.35 6.70 -3.86
CA MET A 37 2.25 5.85 -4.30
C MET A 37 0.97 6.36 -3.66
N LEU A 38 0.09 6.95 -4.44
CA LEU A 38 -1.15 7.52 -3.95
C LEU A 38 -2.20 6.44 -3.69
N ARG A 39 -2.28 5.43 -4.55
CA ARG A 39 -3.29 4.38 -4.45
C ARG A 39 -2.83 3.07 -5.06
N GLU A 40 -3.22 1.97 -4.43
CA GLU A 40 -3.26 0.65 -5.07
C GLU A 40 -4.71 0.19 -5.26
N LYS A 41 -4.99 -0.54 -6.34
CA LYS A 41 -6.32 -1.06 -6.65
C LYS A 41 -6.25 -2.48 -7.20
N SER A 42 -7.05 -3.36 -6.62
CA SER A 42 -7.36 -4.70 -7.10
C SER A 42 -8.87 -4.80 -7.37
N PRO A 43 -9.38 -5.86 -8.02
CA PRO A 43 -10.82 -6.07 -8.15
C PRO A 43 -11.49 -6.08 -6.77
N GLY A 44 -12.52 -5.24 -6.59
CA GLY A 44 -13.28 -5.14 -5.34
C GLY A 44 -12.55 -4.50 -4.15
N GLN A 45 -11.30 -4.00 -4.30
CA GLN A 45 -10.57 -3.37 -3.21
C GLN A 45 -9.68 -2.21 -3.69
N SER A 46 -9.63 -1.12 -2.91
CA SER A 46 -8.68 -0.03 -3.13
C SER A 46 -8.08 0.46 -1.82
N SER A 47 -6.84 0.93 -1.88
CA SER A 47 -6.12 1.45 -0.73
C SER A 47 -5.46 2.76 -1.10
N LEU A 48 -5.90 3.84 -0.47
CA LEU A 48 -5.36 5.20 -0.62
C LEU A 48 -4.33 5.46 0.47
N TYR A 49 -3.17 6.01 0.12
CA TYR A 49 -2.12 6.38 1.07
C TYR A 49 -2.05 7.90 1.22
N LEU A 50 -2.01 8.34 2.47
CA LEU A 50 -1.81 9.72 2.88
C LEU A 50 -0.40 9.84 3.47
N TYR A 51 0.27 10.95 3.19
CA TYR A 51 1.65 11.21 3.58
C TYR A 51 1.72 12.49 4.39
N GLU A 52 2.70 12.56 5.29
CA GLU A 52 3.00 13.79 6.01
C GLU A 52 3.36 14.94 5.04
N PRO A 53 3.00 16.19 5.37
CA PRO A 53 3.32 17.34 4.52
C PRO A 53 4.83 17.46 4.26
N GLY A 54 5.20 17.59 2.98
CA GLY A 54 6.60 17.76 2.57
C GLY A 54 7.49 16.52 2.74
N SER A 55 6.91 15.37 3.09
CA SER A 55 7.65 14.14 3.40
C SER A 55 7.21 12.95 2.52
N TYR A 56 8.00 11.88 2.61
CA TYR A 56 7.70 10.56 2.07
C TYR A 56 7.23 9.57 3.15
N ALA A 57 7.22 9.99 4.43
CA ALA A 57 6.69 9.20 5.53
C ALA A 57 5.17 9.03 5.36
N PRO A 58 4.66 7.78 5.34
CA PRO A 58 3.24 7.53 5.27
C PRO A 58 2.59 7.90 6.62
N LEU A 59 1.45 8.57 6.55
CA LEU A 59 0.68 8.99 7.72
C LEU A 59 -0.50 8.04 7.96
N ALA A 60 -1.28 7.77 6.92
CA ALA A 60 -2.48 6.94 7.03
C ALA A 60 -2.76 6.18 5.73
N ARG A 61 -3.54 5.10 5.86
CA ARG A 61 -4.07 4.31 4.76
C ARG A 61 -5.58 4.22 4.90
N VAL A 62 -6.31 4.46 3.81
CA VAL A 62 -7.76 4.28 3.75
C VAL A 62 -8.07 3.13 2.80
N ASP A 63 -8.65 2.07 3.35
CA ASP A 63 -9.06 0.89 2.61
C ASP A 63 -10.56 0.92 2.31
N GLU A 64 -10.87 0.82 1.03
CA GLU A 64 -12.21 0.73 0.48
C GLU A 64 -12.40 -0.69 -0.06
N LYS A 65 -13.47 -1.38 0.34
CA LYS A 65 -13.79 -2.72 -0.15
C LYS A 65 -15.23 -2.77 -0.63
N GLU A 66 -15.43 -3.36 -1.81
CA GLU A 66 -16.75 -3.50 -2.41
C GLU A 66 -17.69 -4.29 -1.50
N GLY A 67 -18.87 -3.75 -1.25
CA GLY A 67 -19.87 -4.31 -0.33
C GLY A 67 -19.70 -3.91 1.14
N GLU A 68 -18.61 -3.26 1.52
CA GLU A 68 -18.49 -2.62 2.84
C GLU A 68 -19.03 -1.18 2.78
N VAL A 69 -19.84 -0.80 3.78
CA VAL A 69 -20.48 0.54 3.83
C VAL A 69 -19.48 1.62 4.24
N GLU A 70 -18.54 1.26 5.10
CA GLU A 70 -17.56 2.17 5.69
C GLU A 70 -16.15 1.79 5.26
N ASN A 71 -15.33 2.82 5.07
CA ASN A 71 -13.91 2.64 4.80
C ASN A 71 -13.16 2.38 6.10
N LYS A 72 -12.14 1.52 6.05
CA LYS A 72 -11.25 1.28 7.17
C LYS A 72 -10.06 2.22 7.09
N VAL A 73 -9.79 2.93 8.17
CA VAL A 73 -8.64 3.84 8.27
C VAL A 73 -7.60 3.22 9.18
N TYR A 74 -6.35 3.28 8.72
CA TYR A 74 -5.20 2.84 9.48
C TYR A 74 -4.18 3.96 9.58
N TYR A 75 -3.46 4.03 10.71
CA TYR A 75 -2.44 5.03 10.98
C TYR A 75 -1.09 4.36 11.09
N PHE A 76 -0.10 4.89 10.37
CA PHE A 76 1.27 4.39 10.43
C PHE A 76 2.04 5.05 11.56
N HIS A 77 2.83 4.25 12.28
CA HIS A 77 3.80 4.71 13.27
C HIS A 77 5.19 4.40 12.72
N THR A 78 5.97 5.43 12.42
CA THR A 78 7.24 5.29 11.71
C THR A 78 8.45 5.62 12.59
N ASP A 79 9.61 5.11 12.21
CA ASP A 79 10.90 5.61 12.72
C ASP A 79 11.26 7.00 12.15
N GLN A 80 12.44 7.51 12.50
CA GLN A 80 12.91 8.84 12.09
C GLN A 80 13.16 9.01 10.57
N ILE A 81 13.20 7.91 9.79
CA ILE A 81 13.36 7.97 8.33
C ILE A 81 12.07 7.61 7.59
N GLY A 82 10.96 7.41 8.31
CA GLY A 82 9.65 7.10 7.74
C GLY A 82 9.40 5.62 7.50
N THR A 83 10.21 4.72 8.06
CA THR A 83 9.97 3.27 7.99
C THR A 83 8.80 2.90 8.89
N PRO A 84 7.70 2.31 8.39
CA PRO A 84 6.59 1.88 9.23
C PRO A 84 7.03 0.78 10.19
N LEU A 85 6.88 0.99 11.49
CA LEU A 85 7.14 0.00 12.54
C LEU A 85 5.86 -0.63 13.09
N GLU A 86 4.77 0.13 13.06
CA GLU A 86 3.47 -0.29 13.56
C GLU A 86 2.35 0.38 12.75
N MET A 87 1.18 -0.24 12.76
CA MET A 87 -0.04 0.31 12.19
C MET A 87 -1.21 0.06 13.14
N THR A 88 -2.01 1.09 13.40
CA THR A 88 -3.22 0.99 14.25
C THR A 88 -4.49 1.24 13.46
N ASP A 89 -5.61 0.69 13.91
CA ASP A 89 -6.96 1.06 13.43
C ASP A 89 -7.43 2.40 14.03
N ALA A 90 -8.68 2.78 13.75
CA ALA A 90 -9.28 4.03 14.23
C ALA A 90 -9.50 4.06 15.75
N GLU A 91 -9.60 2.89 16.37
CA GLU A 91 -9.74 2.70 17.82
C GLU A 91 -8.39 2.70 18.54
N GLY A 92 -7.28 2.79 17.80
CA GLY A 92 -5.91 2.78 18.33
C GLY A 92 -5.39 1.38 18.64
N GLN A 93 -6.05 0.32 18.16
CA GLN A 93 -5.58 -1.04 18.32
C GLN A 93 -4.53 -1.37 17.26
N ILE A 94 -3.48 -2.08 17.67
CA ILE A 94 -2.41 -2.52 16.77
C ILE A 94 -2.96 -3.60 15.84
N VAL A 95 -2.95 -3.32 14.53
CA VAL A 95 -3.36 -4.28 13.49
C VAL A 95 -2.17 -4.89 12.76
N TRP A 96 -1.00 -4.25 12.85
CA TRP A 96 0.25 -4.75 12.28
C TRP A 96 1.45 -4.15 13.00
N GLN A 97 2.53 -4.93 13.15
CA GLN A 97 3.79 -4.48 13.72
C GLN A 97 4.94 -5.26 13.09
N ALA A 98 6.09 -4.62 12.90
CA ALA A 98 7.30 -5.26 12.42
C ALA A 98 8.56 -4.76 13.14
N LYS A 99 9.61 -5.59 13.11
CA LYS A 99 10.95 -5.24 13.53
C LYS A 99 11.90 -5.51 12.37
N TYR A 100 12.65 -4.48 11.98
CA TYR A 100 13.58 -4.54 10.87
C TYR A 100 15.01 -4.69 11.39
N ARG A 101 15.82 -5.43 10.64
CA ARG A 101 17.28 -5.35 10.77
C ARG A 101 17.80 -4.21 9.89
N ALA A 102 19.09 -3.90 9.98
CA ALA A 102 19.70 -2.77 9.28
C ALA A 102 19.48 -2.76 7.75
N TRP A 103 19.16 -3.91 7.14
CA TRP A 103 18.95 -4.06 5.69
C TRP A 103 17.56 -4.60 5.33
N GLY A 104 16.60 -4.51 6.25
CA GLY A 104 15.30 -5.20 6.18
C GLY A 104 15.31 -6.46 7.02
#